data_AF-F8EA13-F1
#
_entry.id   AF-F8EA13-F1
#
_cell.length_a   1.000
_cell.length_b   1.000
_cell.length_c   1.000
_cell.angle_alpha   90.00
_cell.angle_beta   90.00
_cell.angle_gamma   90.00
#
_symmetry.space_group_name_H-M   'P 1'
#
loop_
_entity.id
_entity.type
_entity.pdbx_description
1 polymer ?
#
loop_
_entity_poly.entity_id
_entity_poly.type
_entity_poly.pdbx_seq_one_letter_code
_entity_poly.pdbx_strand_id
1 'polypeptide(L)'
;MIHKIYNIISFYDEIRWSSLSNYNLINFCNEDLDDDAKLLTHWLCYITDRQTSFQRIWDVGGFVLSDLVEQIKKTRSLDALNPESENSFVCKNGNEGFSFISKSKANGNTLLQDYYSYKADERIKFTPRYYPSDYFSIIYTFSILKNYDFSFTKFIIEQFEKHKNSENYIKKILYSLYLLTYFEVGQPNKKDMSDFYSSIKNAESRANKVYDILSNNFQKNYAKFAKRDIFNQKRAWCSLRDFLKSPEFKKYFIHSLENEGISAVSIKKLTSLESLRQLELPGDVWNNNPIFRSCIFQNTEYEESKKSLNVILRDYFDKNKSELDESYPEQFDVTFDFVPRMCSMKKCNICPINVLKTGEYGDFFKTCVRNKDLFCTVALINCGYNYNCIGEQCKLLKILP
;
A
#
# COMPACT_ATOMS: atom_id res chain seq x y z
N MET A 1 18.30 22.16 7.05
CA MET A 1 18.10 21.82 5.61
C MET A 1 17.05 20.73 5.42
N ILE A 2 17.21 19.54 6.02
CA ILE A 2 16.26 18.41 5.86
C ILE A 2 14.82 18.79 6.25
N HIS A 3 14.58 19.51 7.35
CA HIS A 3 13.24 20.02 7.68
C HIS A 3 12.58 20.81 6.52
N LYS A 4 13.28 21.74 5.86
CA LYS A 4 12.71 22.45 4.71
C LYS A 4 12.41 21.52 3.52
N ILE A 5 13.18 20.44 3.36
CA ILE A 5 12.90 19.40 2.36
C ILE A 5 11.61 18.65 2.73
N TYR A 6 11.38 18.31 4.00
CA TYR A 6 10.10 17.76 4.45
C TYR A 6 8.91 18.63 4.07
N ASN A 7 9.04 19.96 4.12
CA ASN A 7 7.96 20.86 3.71
C ASN A 7 7.70 20.80 2.19
N ILE A 8 8.75 20.69 1.37
CA ILE A 8 8.61 20.47 -0.08
C ILE A 8 7.96 19.11 -0.37
N ILE A 9 8.38 18.06 0.34
CA ILE A 9 7.82 16.72 0.19
C ILE A 9 6.36 16.67 0.65
N SER A 10 6.03 17.33 1.75
CA SER A 10 4.65 17.46 2.26
C SER A 10 3.74 18.14 1.24
N PHE A 11 4.22 19.15 0.52
CA PHE A 11 3.48 19.77 -0.58
C PHE A 11 3.12 18.78 -1.69
N TYR A 12 4.07 17.94 -2.13
CA TYR A 12 3.78 16.92 -3.15
C TYR A 12 2.86 15.83 -2.63
N ASP A 13 3.04 15.42 -1.37
CA ASP A 13 2.22 14.41 -0.74
C ASP A 13 0.76 14.88 -0.61
N GLU A 14 0.52 16.10 -0.12
CA GLU A 14 -0.82 16.72 -0.06
C GLU A 14 -1.49 16.71 -1.44
N ILE A 15 -0.75 17.08 -2.49
CA ILE A 15 -1.26 17.08 -3.86
C ILE A 15 -1.58 15.66 -4.35
N ARG A 16 -0.69 14.69 -4.10
CA ARG A 16 -0.89 13.28 -4.51
C ARG A 16 -2.25 12.76 -4.04
N TRP A 17 -2.59 13.03 -2.78
CA TRP A 17 -3.82 12.55 -2.15
C TRP A 17 -5.03 13.47 -2.35
N SER A 18 -4.90 14.58 -3.07
CA SER A 18 -6.00 15.54 -3.29
C SER A 18 -6.93 15.19 -4.45
N SER A 19 -6.51 14.29 -5.36
CA SER A 19 -7.28 13.91 -6.55
C SER A 19 -7.23 12.40 -6.78
N LEU A 20 -8.39 11.80 -7.06
CA LEU A 20 -8.49 10.41 -7.49
C LEU A 20 -7.69 10.13 -8.75
N SER A 21 -7.58 11.11 -9.67
CA SER A 21 -6.83 10.93 -10.93
C SER A 21 -5.33 10.69 -10.74
N ASN A 22 -4.79 10.98 -9.55
CA ASN A 22 -3.37 10.81 -9.23
C ASN A 22 -3.07 9.40 -8.71
N TYR A 23 -4.09 8.56 -8.57
CA TYR A 23 -3.98 7.19 -8.11
C TYR A 23 -4.79 6.28 -9.02
N ASN A 24 -4.29 5.07 -9.26
CA ASN A 24 -5.05 4.09 -10.04
C ASN A 24 -6.00 3.34 -9.11
N LEU A 25 -7.27 3.25 -9.50
CA LEU A 25 -8.30 2.53 -8.76
C LEU A 25 -8.25 1.03 -9.10
N ILE A 26 -8.82 0.21 -8.22
CA ILE A 26 -8.96 -1.23 -8.49
C ILE A 26 -10.07 -1.45 -9.52
N ASN A 27 -9.82 -2.31 -10.50
CA ASN A 27 -10.88 -2.83 -11.36
C ASN A 27 -11.60 -3.98 -10.63
N PHE A 28 -12.69 -3.69 -9.92
CA PHE A 28 -13.47 -4.72 -9.23
C PHE A 28 -14.32 -5.55 -10.22
N CYS A 29 -14.67 -6.78 -9.85
CA CYS A 29 -15.59 -7.60 -10.65
C CYS A 29 -17.03 -7.10 -10.66
N ASN A 30 -17.41 -6.36 -9.61
CA ASN A 30 -18.71 -5.77 -9.40
C ASN A 30 -18.55 -4.45 -8.62
N GLU A 31 -19.34 -3.44 -8.95
CA GLU A 31 -19.34 -2.15 -8.26
C GLU A 31 -20.04 -2.22 -6.89
N ASP A 32 -20.99 -3.15 -6.74
CA ASP A 32 -21.84 -3.34 -5.55
C ASP A 32 -21.16 -4.13 -4.42
N LEU A 33 -19.84 -4.37 -4.50
CA LEU A 33 -19.10 -5.00 -3.42
C LEU A 33 -19.14 -4.13 -2.16
N ASP A 34 -19.33 -4.79 -1.01
CA ASP A 34 -19.24 -4.13 0.28
C ASP A 34 -17.83 -3.57 0.53
N ASP A 35 -17.75 -2.50 1.32
CA ASP A 35 -16.49 -1.78 1.56
C ASP A 35 -15.41 -2.67 2.22
N ASP A 36 -15.79 -3.65 3.03
CA ASP A 36 -14.87 -4.63 3.61
C ASP A 36 -14.29 -5.58 2.55
N ALA A 37 -15.11 -6.03 1.60
CA ALA A 37 -14.65 -6.83 0.46
C ALA A 37 -13.71 -6.03 -0.46
N LYS A 38 -13.97 -4.74 -0.67
CA LYS A 38 -13.09 -3.84 -1.42
C LYS A 38 -11.72 -3.67 -0.74
N LEU A 39 -11.70 -3.49 0.58
CA LEU A 39 -10.47 -3.40 1.38
C LEU A 39 -9.68 -4.72 1.39
N LEU A 40 -10.35 -5.85 1.54
CA LEU A 40 -9.68 -7.15 1.49
C LEU A 40 -9.12 -7.43 0.09
N THR A 41 -9.84 -7.08 -0.96
CA THR A 41 -9.34 -7.17 -2.35
C THR A 41 -8.07 -6.35 -2.52
N HIS A 42 -8.06 -5.10 -2.05
CA HIS A 42 -6.89 -4.23 -2.09
C HIS A 42 -5.68 -4.82 -1.35
N TRP A 43 -5.92 -5.41 -0.18
CA TRP A 43 -4.90 -6.16 0.56
C TRP A 43 -4.35 -7.34 -0.26
N LEU A 44 -5.21 -8.17 -0.86
CA LEU A 44 -4.80 -9.30 -1.69
C LEU A 44 -4.02 -8.87 -2.95
N CYS A 45 -4.40 -7.75 -3.58
CA CYS A 45 -3.64 -7.14 -4.68
C CYS A 45 -2.20 -6.84 -4.23
N TYR A 46 -2.02 -6.18 -3.08
CA TYR A 46 -0.69 -5.90 -2.54
C TYR A 46 0.11 -7.15 -2.15
N ILE A 47 -0.54 -8.23 -1.72
CA ILE A 47 0.12 -9.52 -1.48
C ILE A 47 0.73 -10.07 -2.77
N THR A 48 -0.02 -9.99 -3.86
CA THR A 48 0.40 -10.47 -5.19
C THR A 48 1.27 -9.49 -5.98
N ASP A 49 1.46 -8.26 -5.46
CA ASP A 49 2.36 -7.23 -6.01
C ASP A 49 3.84 -7.55 -5.75
N ARG A 50 4.33 -8.56 -6.46
CA ARG A 50 5.71 -9.04 -6.34
C ARG A 50 6.34 -9.14 -7.72
N GLN A 51 6.84 -8.00 -8.21
CA GLN A 51 7.47 -7.87 -9.54
C GLN A 51 6.51 -8.20 -10.72
N THR A 52 5.20 -8.14 -10.50
CA THR A 52 4.19 -8.11 -11.56
C THR A 52 3.98 -6.65 -11.97
N SER A 53 3.62 -6.37 -13.23
CA SER A 53 3.32 -4.98 -13.62
C SER A 53 2.14 -4.45 -12.80
N PHE A 54 2.26 -3.20 -12.34
CA PHE A 54 1.26 -2.54 -11.52
C PHE A 54 -0.14 -2.67 -12.16
N GLN A 55 -0.30 -2.24 -13.41
CA GLN A 55 -1.58 -2.29 -14.13
C GLN A 55 -2.18 -3.70 -14.13
N ARG A 56 -1.38 -4.75 -14.38
CA ARG A 56 -1.89 -6.12 -14.41
C ARG A 56 -2.43 -6.58 -13.06
N ILE A 57 -1.81 -6.18 -11.94
CA ILE A 57 -2.29 -6.54 -10.60
C ILE A 57 -3.62 -5.85 -10.31
N TRP A 58 -3.76 -4.58 -10.63
CA TRP A 58 -4.93 -3.79 -10.25
C TRP A 58 -6.10 -3.95 -11.23
N ASP A 59 -5.81 -4.12 -12.52
CA ASP A 59 -6.81 -4.26 -13.58
C ASP A 59 -7.32 -5.70 -13.69
N VAL A 60 -6.41 -6.68 -13.73
CA VAL A 60 -6.74 -8.09 -13.94
C VAL A 60 -6.80 -8.82 -12.60
N GLY A 61 -5.79 -8.63 -11.75
CA GLY A 61 -5.76 -9.21 -10.41
C GLY A 61 -6.89 -8.68 -9.53
N GLY A 62 -7.15 -7.37 -9.55
CA GLY A 62 -8.27 -6.74 -8.84
C GLY A 62 -9.61 -7.38 -9.18
N PHE A 63 -9.86 -7.61 -10.46
CA PHE A 63 -11.10 -8.22 -10.94
C PHE A 63 -11.23 -9.67 -10.46
N VAL A 64 -10.17 -10.46 -10.63
CA VAL A 64 -10.19 -11.88 -10.24
C VAL A 64 -10.24 -12.07 -8.74
N LEU A 65 -9.49 -11.27 -7.97
CA LEU A 65 -9.39 -11.39 -6.52
C LEU A 65 -10.64 -10.85 -5.81
N SER A 66 -11.31 -9.83 -6.35
CA SER A 66 -12.57 -9.35 -5.79
C SER A 66 -13.70 -10.36 -5.90
N ASP A 67 -13.80 -11.04 -7.05
CA ASP A 67 -14.77 -12.12 -7.27
C ASP A 67 -14.51 -13.31 -6.32
N LEU A 68 -13.23 -13.64 -6.10
CA LEU A 68 -12.83 -14.63 -5.11
C LEU A 68 -13.25 -14.23 -3.69
N VAL A 69 -12.99 -12.97 -3.30
CA VAL A 69 -13.34 -12.45 -1.97
C VAL A 69 -14.84 -12.50 -1.75
N GLU A 70 -15.63 -12.03 -2.72
CA GLU A 70 -17.10 -12.07 -2.65
C GLU A 70 -17.60 -13.50 -2.46
N GLN A 71 -17.09 -14.45 -3.27
CA GLN A 71 -17.50 -15.84 -3.17
C GLN A 71 -17.13 -16.47 -1.82
N ILE A 72 -15.92 -16.23 -1.30
CA ILE A 72 -15.50 -16.76 0.00
C ILE A 72 -16.36 -16.17 1.12
N LYS A 73 -16.63 -14.85 1.12
CA LYS A 73 -17.50 -14.22 2.13
C LYS A 73 -18.93 -14.78 2.07
N LYS A 74 -19.47 -15.00 0.87
CA LYS A 74 -20.82 -15.55 0.66
C LYS A 74 -20.95 -17.00 1.08
N THR A 75 -19.99 -17.84 0.70
CA THR A 75 -20.04 -19.29 0.96
C THR A 75 -19.47 -19.67 2.32
N ARG A 76 -18.66 -18.80 2.92
CA ARG A 76 -17.89 -19.04 4.15
C ARG A 76 -17.02 -20.30 4.07
N SER A 77 -16.54 -20.64 2.88
CA SER A 77 -15.70 -21.82 2.62
C SER A 77 -14.45 -21.47 1.83
N LEU A 78 -13.35 -22.19 2.13
CA LEU A 78 -12.10 -22.12 1.37
C LEU A 78 -12.11 -23.04 0.15
N ASP A 79 -13.17 -23.83 -0.09
CA ASP A 79 -13.25 -24.74 -1.25
C ASP A 79 -13.18 -24.01 -2.59
N ALA A 80 -13.48 -22.71 -2.61
CA ALA A 80 -13.23 -21.84 -3.76
C ALA A 80 -11.75 -21.81 -4.17
N LEU A 81 -10.82 -22.14 -3.27
CA LEU A 81 -9.39 -22.24 -3.53
C LEU A 81 -8.93 -23.67 -3.82
N ASN A 82 -9.80 -24.68 -3.74
CA ASN A 82 -9.45 -26.07 -4.01
C ASN A 82 -9.24 -26.30 -5.51
N PRO A 83 -8.02 -26.59 -5.99
CA PRO A 83 -7.78 -26.67 -7.43
C PRO A 83 -8.45 -27.85 -8.14
N GLU A 84 -8.93 -28.85 -7.39
CA GLU A 84 -9.64 -30.02 -7.93
C GLU A 84 -11.18 -29.82 -7.88
N SER A 85 -11.67 -28.71 -7.34
CA SER A 85 -13.11 -28.40 -7.28
C SER A 85 -13.62 -27.83 -8.60
N GLU A 86 -14.79 -28.27 -9.06
CA GLU A 86 -15.46 -27.70 -10.25
C GLU A 86 -15.73 -26.19 -10.09
N ASN A 87 -16.01 -25.77 -8.85
CA ASN A 87 -16.28 -24.39 -8.51
C ASN A 87 -15.03 -23.60 -8.09
N SER A 88 -13.84 -24.14 -8.37
CA SER A 88 -12.59 -23.48 -8.03
C SER A 88 -12.35 -22.16 -8.76
N PHE A 89 -11.76 -21.22 -8.03
CA PHE A 89 -11.08 -20.03 -8.54
C PHE A 89 -9.63 -20.31 -8.88
N VAL A 90 -9.14 -21.54 -8.74
CA VAL A 90 -7.77 -21.92 -9.07
C VAL A 90 -7.82 -23.02 -10.12
N CYS A 91 -7.23 -22.78 -11.29
CA CYS A 91 -7.19 -23.75 -12.38
C CYS A 91 -5.76 -24.08 -12.79
N LYS A 92 -5.50 -25.33 -13.15
CA LYS A 92 -4.23 -25.75 -13.74
C LYS A 92 -4.02 -25.05 -15.09
N ASN A 93 -2.83 -24.49 -15.30
CA ASN A 93 -2.41 -23.88 -16.55
C ASN A 93 -1.33 -24.76 -17.21
N GLY A 94 -1.76 -25.89 -17.77
CA GLY A 94 -0.85 -26.89 -18.36
C GLY A 94 0.22 -27.38 -17.38
N ASN A 95 1.46 -27.52 -17.86
CA ASN A 95 2.62 -27.91 -17.03
C ASN A 95 3.21 -26.73 -16.23
N GLU A 96 2.72 -25.51 -16.44
CA GLU A 96 3.34 -24.29 -15.96
C GLU A 96 2.91 -23.90 -14.55
N GLY A 97 1.87 -24.51 -14.00
CA GLY A 97 1.40 -24.29 -12.63
C GLY A 97 -0.10 -24.05 -12.58
N PHE A 98 -0.52 -23.11 -11.72
CA PHE A 98 -1.93 -22.79 -11.53
C PHE A 98 -2.13 -21.27 -11.65
N SER A 99 -3.33 -20.89 -12.06
CA SER A 99 -3.79 -19.51 -12.21
C SER A 99 -5.07 -19.31 -11.41
N PHE A 100 -5.28 -18.09 -10.92
CA PHE A 100 -6.60 -17.69 -10.47
C PHE A 100 -7.51 -17.46 -11.67
N ILE A 101 -8.78 -17.84 -11.57
CA ILE A 101 -9.80 -17.67 -12.60
C ILE A 101 -11.10 -17.15 -11.99
N SER A 102 -11.51 -15.96 -12.41
CA SER A 102 -12.78 -15.34 -12.02
C SER A 102 -13.96 -16.19 -12.51
N LYS A 103 -15.03 -16.30 -11.73
CA LYS A 103 -16.34 -16.86 -12.15
C LYS A 103 -17.10 -15.87 -13.02
N SER A 104 -16.92 -14.58 -12.74
CA SER A 104 -17.38 -13.48 -13.59
C SER A 104 -16.67 -13.46 -14.94
N LYS A 105 -17.37 -12.91 -15.94
CA LYS A 105 -16.88 -12.75 -17.32
C LYS A 105 -16.49 -11.30 -17.57
N ALA A 106 -15.74 -11.04 -18.63
CA ALA A 106 -15.33 -9.68 -19.02
C ALA A 106 -16.48 -8.75 -19.47
N ASN A 107 -17.73 -9.23 -19.46
CA ASN A 107 -18.87 -8.51 -20.03
C ASN A 107 -19.05 -7.14 -19.40
N GLY A 108 -19.15 -6.09 -20.23
CA GLY A 108 -19.29 -4.70 -19.79
C GLY A 108 -18.02 -4.06 -19.22
N ASN A 109 -16.92 -4.81 -19.05
CA ASN A 109 -15.66 -4.28 -18.54
C ASN A 109 -14.75 -3.83 -19.69
N THR A 110 -14.86 -2.56 -20.10
CA THR A 110 -14.09 -1.98 -21.22
C THR A 110 -12.59 -2.04 -20.99
N LEU A 111 -12.13 -1.86 -19.74
CA LEU A 111 -10.71 -1.96 -19.39
C LEU A 111 -10.12 -3.32 -19.79
N LEU A 112 -10.80 -4.42 -19.47
CA LEU A 112 -10.35 -5.78 -19.79
C LEU A 112 -10.46 -6.09 -21.29
N GLN A 113 -11.48 -5.57 -21.97
CA GLN A 113 -11.69 -5.82 -23.39
C GLN A 113 -10.70 -5.01 -24.26
N ASP A 114 -10.53 -3.73 -23.96
CA ASP A 114 -9.76 -2.81 -24.80
C ASP A 114 -8.25 -2.92 -24.57
N TYR A 115 -7.80 -3.09 -23.31
CA TYR A 115 -6.38 -3.09 -22.97
C TYR A 115 -5.77 -4.48 -22.82
N TYR A 116 -6.60 -5.49 -22.54
CA TYR A 116 -6.15 -6.87 -22.32
C TYR A 116 -6.73 -7.88 -23.32
N SER A 117 -7.54 -7.41 -24.28
CA SER A 117 -8.09 -8.22 -25.38
C SER A 117 -8.97 -9.39 -24.94
N TYR A 118 -9.57 -9.33 -23.75
CA TYR A 118 -10.54 -10.34 -23.32
C TYR A 118 -11.84 -10.22 -24.12
N LYS A 119 -12.47 -11.36 -24.45
CA LYS A 119 -13.83 -11.35 -25.03
C LYS A 119 -14.87 -11.17 -23.92
N ALA A 120 -16.00 -10.54 -24.25
CA ALA A 120 -17.08 -10.28 -23.29
C ALA A 120 -17.58 -11.56 -22.58
N ASP A 121 -17.56 -12.71 -23.26
CA ASP A 121 -18.01 -13.99 -22.72
C ASP A 121 -16.91 -14.81 -22.03
N GLU A 122 -15.68 -14.31 -22.02
CA GLU A 122 -14.49 -14.97 -21.48
C GLU A 122 -14.33 -14.75 -19.97
N ARG A 123 -13.86 -15.80 -19.27
CA ARG A 123 -13.50 -15.74 -17.85
C ARG A 123 -12.07 -15.26 -17.70
N ILE A 124 -11.85 -14.35 -16.76
CA ILE A 124 -10.58 -13.66 -16.58
C ILE A 124 -9.60 -14.53 -15.78
N LYS A 125 -8.35 -14.61 -16.24
CA LYS A 125 -7.28 -15.34 -15.56
C LYS A 125 -6.18 -14.41 -15.05
N PHE A 126 -5.73 -14.66 -13.82
CA PHE A 126 -4.64 -13.94 -13.18
C PHE A 126 -3.64 -14.92 -12.58
N THR A 127 -2.37 -14.80 -12.97
CA THR A 127 -1.28 -15.60 -12.39
C THR A 127 -0.31 -14.64 -11.69
N PRO A 128 -0.17 -14.72 -10.36
CA PRO A 128 0.83 -13.92 -9.65
C PRO A 128 2.23 -14.47 -9.94
N ARG A 129 3.23 -13.59 -9.93
CA ARG A 129 4.61 -13.96 -10.30
C ARG A 129 5.29 -14.91 -9.33
N TYR A 130 5.02 -14.80 -8.02
CA TYR A 130 5.62 -15.65 -6.99
C TYR A 130 4.74 -16.82 -6.59
N TYR A 131 4.06 -17.39 -7.58
CA TYR A 131 3.39 -18.67 -7.46
C TYR A 131 4.38 -19.80 -7.06
N PRO A 132 4.08 -20.65 -6.06
CA PRO A 132 2.82 -20.80 -5.32
C PRO A 132 2.74 -20.01 -3.99
N SER A 133 3.78 -19.26 -3.60
CA SER A 133 3.82 -18.56 -2.30
C SER A 133 2.66 -17.59 -2.10
N ASP A 134 2.25 -16.90 -3.17
CA ASP A 134 1.15 -15.93 -3.11
C ASP A 134 -0.22 -16.62 -2.91
N TYR A 135 -0.42 -17.84 -3.45
CA TYR A 135 -1.60 -18.66 -3.19
C TYR A 135 -1.69 -19.07 -1.72
N PHE A 136 -0.58 -19.55 -1.14
CA PHE A 136 -0.55 -19.91 0.29
C PHE A 136 -0.76 -18.69 1.19
N SER A 137 -0.22 -17.54 0.81
CA SER A 137 -0.45 -16.27 1.52
C SER A 137 -1.95 -15.91 1.57
N ILE A 138 -2.67 -16.14 0.47
CA ILE A 138 -4.14 -15.96 0.39
C ILE A 138 -4.87 -16.98 1.28
N ILE A 139 -4.51 -18.27 1.21
CA ILE A 139 -5.10 -19.30 2.08
C ILE A 139 -4.90 -18.95 3.56
N TYR A 140 -3.69 -18.58 3.96
CA TYR A 140 -3.37 -18.24 5.34
C TYR A 140 -4.14 -17.01 5.83
N THR A 141 -4.30 -16.02 4.96
CA THR A 141 -5.14 -14.85 5.24
C THR A 141 -6.56 -15.29 5.56
N PHE A 142 -7.21 -16.04 4.67
CA PHE A 142 -8.60 -16.46 4.90
C PHE A 142 -8.76 -17.49 6.03
N SER A 143 -7.77 -18.35 6.28
CA SER A 143 -7.79 -19.29 7.40
C SER A 143 -7.85 -18.58 8.75
N ILE A 144 -7.18 -17.43 8.88
CA ILE A 144 -7.31 -16.58 10.06
C ILE A 144 -8.64 -15.80 10.02
N LEU A 145 -8.99 -15.19 8.89
CA LEU A 145 -10.24 -14.42 8.79
C LEU A 145 -11.50 -15.27 9.02
N LYS A 146 -11.44 -16.61 8.95
CA LYS A 146 -12.54 -17.51 9.34
C LYS A 146 -13.08 -17.22 10.74
N ASN A 147 -12.22 -16.86 11.70
CA ASN A 147 -12.65 -16.51 13.07
C ASN A 147 -13.19 -15.07 13.19
N TYR A 148 -13.21 -14.34 12.09
CA TYR A 148 -13.69 -12.96 11.96
C TYR A 148 -14.84 -12.87 10.94
N ASP A 149 -15.57 -13.97 10.72
CA ASP A 149 -16.61 -14.07 9.68
C ASP A 149 -16.14 -13.70 8.27
N PHE A 150 -14.87 -13.96 7.97
CA PHE A 150 -14.18 -13.54 6.75
C PHE A 150 -14.11 -12.02 6.55
N SER A 151 -14.33 -11.22 7.61
CA SER A 151 -14.17 -9.76 7.56
C SER A 151 -12.76 -9.33 7.91
N PHE A 152 -12.16 -8.57 7.00
CA PHE A 152 -10.84 -7.97 7.17
C PHE A 152 -10.86 -6.81 8.17
N THR A 153 -11.94 -6.03 8.14
CA THR A 153 -12.17 -4.88 9.01
C THR A 153 -12.36 -5.33 10.45
N LYS A 154 -13.15 -6.39 10.71
CA LYS A 154 -13.28 -6.97 12.06
C LYS A 154 -11.93 -7.39 12.63
N PHE A 155 -11.07 -8.00 11.82
CA PHE A 155 -9.70 -8.33 12.23
C PHE A 155 -8.93 -7.06 12.62
N ILE A 156 -8.90 -6.03 11.76
CA ILE A 156 -8.20 -4.77 12.05
C ILE A 156 -8.75 -4.09 13.32
N ILE A 157 -10.08 -4.06 13.48
CA ILE A 157 -10.77 -3.48 14.63
C ILE A 157 -10.31 -4.15 15.92
N GLU A 158 -10.31 -5.48 15.97
CA GLU A 158 -9.90 -6.20 17.18
C GLU A 158 -8.46 -5.81 17.57
N GLN A 159 -7.55 -5.74 16.59
CA GLN A 159 -6.16 -5.39 16.84
C GLN A 159 -5.98 -3.91 17.22
N PHE A 160 -6.76 -3.02 16.61
CA PHE A 160 -6.78 -1.62 16.99
C PHE A 160 -7.28 -1.45 18.43
N GLU A 161 -8.43 -2.03 18.79
CA GLU A 161 -9.02 -1.88 20.11
C GLU A 161 -8.13 -2.44 21.22
N LYS A 162 -7.44 -3.57 20.97
CA LYS A 162 -6.41 -4.12 21.86
C LYS A 162 -5.21 -3.19 22.09
N HIS A 163 -4.92 -2.28 21.15
CA HIS A 163 -3.65 -1.54 21.12
C HIS A 163 -3.78 -0.02 21.04
N LYS A 164 -4.99 0.53 20.93
CA LYS A 164 -5.27 1.95 20.70
C LYS A 164 -4.70 2.91 21.75
N ASN A 165 -4.41 2.39 22.96
CA ASN A 165 -3.82 3.14 24.06
C ASN A 165 -2.28 3.10 24.08
N SER A 166 -1.65 2.33 23.19
CA SER A 166 -0.19 2.28 23.09
C SER A 166 0.33 3.28 22.07
N GLU A 167 1.52 3.86 22.30
CA GLU A 167 2.11 4.89 21.43
C GLU A 167 2.36 4.46 19.98
N ASN A 168 2.40 3.15 19.72
CA ASN A 168 2.75 2.57 18.42
C ASN A 168 1.61 1.70 17.84
N TYR A 169 0.36 2.09 18.06
CA TYR A 169 -0.81 1.30 17.67
C TYR A 169 -0.90 1.02 16.17
N ILE A 170 -0.52 1.95 15.28
CA ILE A 170 -0.48 1.71 13.82
C ILE A 170 0.60 0.69 13.46
N LYS A 171 1.79 0.78 14.08
CA LYS A 171 2.86 -0.22 13.88
C LYS A 171 2.45 -1.60 14.38
N LYS A 172 1.63 -1.67 15.44
CA LYS A 172 1.07 -2.93 15.94
C LYS A 172 -0.01 -3.49 15.02
N ILE A 173 -0.88 -2.65 14.44
CA ILE A 173 -1.82 -3.09 13.38
C ILE A 173 -1.05 -3.66 12.19
N LEU A 174 -0.02 -2.97 11.72
CA LEU A 174 0.85 -3.48 10.65
C LEU A 174 1.46 -4.84 11.01
N TYR A 175 1.94 -5.02 12.24
CA TYR A 175 2.48 -6.30 12.68
C TYR A 175 1.41 -7.41 12.65
N SER A 176 0.19 -7.11 13.08
CA SER A 176 -0.93 -8.06 12.98
C SER A 176 -1.29 -8.40 11.53
N LEU A 177 -1.26 -7.43 10.61
CA LEU A 177 -1.43 -7.67 9.18
C LEU A 177 -0.27 -8.52 8.59
N TYR A 178 0.94 -8.33 9.09
CA TYR A 178 2.06 -9.22 8.76
C TYR A 178 1.81 -10.66 9.23
N LEU A 179 1.31 -10.84 10.46
CA LEU A 179 0.94 -12.16 10.98
C LEU A 179 -0.21 -12.80 10.19
N LEU A 180 -1.19 -12.00 9.77
CA LEU A 180 -2.32 -12.45 8.98
C LEU A 180 -1.87 -13.18 7.71
N THR A 181 -0.87 -12.64 7.01
CA THR A 181 -0.52 -13.13 5.68
C THR A 181 0.90 -13.70 5.57
N TYR A 182 1.91 -12.95 6.01
CA TYR A 182 3.31 -13.19 5.62
C TYR A 182 4.10 -14.06 6.60
N PHE A 183 3.68 -14.13 7.85
CA PHE A 183 4.34 -14.94 8.88
C PHE A 183 4.41 -16.41 8.46
N GLU A 184 5.57 -17.05 8.59
CA GLU A 184 5.78 -18.48 8.27
C GLU A 184 5.24 -18.95 6.89
N VAL A 185 5.20 -18.10 5.86
CA VAL A 185 4.78 -18.56 4.51
C VAL A 185 5.73 -19.60 3.95
N GLY A 186 7.03 -19.47 4.24
CA GLY A 186 8.07 -20.37 3.76
C GLY A 186 8.33 -20.23 2.25
N GLN A 187 8.75 -21.33 1.63
CA GLN A 187 9.00 -21.44 0.20
C GLN A 187 8.24 -22.66 -0.36
N PRO A 188 6.90 -22.61 -0.43
CA PRO A 188 6.12 -23.72 -0.92
C PRO A 188 6.46 -24.04 -2.38
N ASN A 189 6.29 -25.30 -2.76
CA ASN A 189 6.52 -25.80 -4.10
C ASN A 189 5.18 -26.17 -4.77
N LYS A 190 5.20 -26.38 -6.10
CA LYS A 190 3.97 -26.62 -6.88
C LYS A 190 3.21 -27.89 -6.47
N LYS A 191 3.90 -28.90 -5.94
CA LYS A 191 3.27 -30.17 -5.50
C LYS A 191 2.45 -29.96 -4.24
N ASP A 192 2.83 -29.01 -3.38
CA ASP A 192 2.10 -28.71 -2.15
C ASP A 192 0.65 -28.26 -2.45
N MET A 193 0.40 -27.66 -3.61
CA MET A 193 -0.94 -27.24 -4.03
C MET A 193 -1.82 -28.39 -4.55
N SER A 194 -1.24 -29.53 -4.91
CA SER A 194 -2.01 -30.68 -5.37
C SER A 194 -2.72 -31.41 -4.21
N ASP A 195 -2.26 -31.23 -2.97
CA ASP A 195 -2.92 -31.71 -1.76
C ASP A 195 -3.56 -30.52 -1.01
N PHE A 196 -4.74 -30.13 -1.48
CA PHE A 196 -5.50 -29.02 -0.90
C PHE A 196 -5.82 -29.25 0.59
N TYR A 197 -6.22 -30.46 0.97
CA TYR A 197 -6.62 -30.74 2.36
C TYR A 197 -5.44 -30.70 3.32
N SER A 198 -4.27 -31.16 2.91
CA SER A 198 -3.03 -30.97 3.68
C SER A 198 -2.67 -29.49 3.80
N SER A 199 -2.81 -28.72 2.72
CA SER A 199 -2.62 -27.27 2.73
C SER A 199 -3.55 -26.55 3.73
N ILE A 200 -4.82 -26.95 3.79
CA ILE A 200 -5.77 -26.41 4.78
C ILE A 200 -5.37 -26.77 6.21
N LYS A 201 -4.99 -28.02 6.49
CA LYS A 201 -4.52 -28.42 7.84
C LYS A 201 -3.28 -27.62 8.27
N ASN A 202 -2.35 -27.36 7.35
CA ASN A 202 -1.18 -26.54 7.61
C ASN A 202 -1.57 -25.08 7.89
N ALA A 203 -2.54 -24.54 7.13
CA ALA A 203 -3.08 -23.21 7.34
C ALA A 203 -3.75 -23.06 8.72
N GLU A 204 -4.54 -24.05 9.14
CA GLU A 204 -5.19 -24.06 10.46
C GLU A 204 -4.18 -24.17 11.60
N SER A 205 -3.16 -25.03 11.46
CA SER A 205 -2.05 -25.13 12.41
C SER A 205 -1.30 -23.80 12.55
N ARG A 206 -1.02 -23.14 11.43
CA ARG A 206 -0.42 -21.80 11.40
C ARG A 206 -1.33 -20.76 12.04
N ALA A 207 -2.63 -20.77 11.75
CA ALA A 207 -3.60 -19.84 12.33
C ALA A 207 -3.61 -19.95 13.86
N ASN A 208 -3.58 -21.16 14.41
CA ASN A 208 -3.48 -21.39 15.86
C ASN A 208 -2.23 -20.76 16.48
N LYS A 209 -1.07 -20.87 15.83
CA LYS A 209 0.15 -20.17 16.28
C LYS A 209 -0.02 -18.66 16.24
N VAL A 210 -0.64 -18.13 15.18
CA VAL A 210 -0.90 -16.69 15.07
C VAL A 210 -1.83 -16.22 16.19
N TYR A 211 -2.88 -16.97 16.53
CA TYR A 211 -3.75 -16.63 17.66
C TYR A 211 -3.04 -16.64 19.00
N ASP A 212 -2.14 -17.60 19.24
CA ASP A 212 -1.28 -17.59 20.43
C ASP A 212 -0.37 -16.35 20.47
N ILE A 213 0.21 -15.97 19.32
CA ILE A 213 1.00 -14.73 19.23
C ILE A 213 0.12 -13.51 19.52
N LEU A 214 -1.06 -13.41 18.92
CA LEU A 214 -1.97 -12.27 19.10
C LEU A 214 -2.50 -12.14 20.53
N SER A 215 -2.61 -13.24 21.26
CA SER A 215 -3.21 -13.27 22.61
C SER A 215 -2.16 -13.24 23.72
N ASN A 216 -1.14 -14.08 23.65
CA ASN A 216 -0.23 -14.35 24.76
C ASN A 216 1.18 -13.80 24.54
N ASN A 217 1.65 -13.83 23.29
CA ASN A 217 3.05 -13.58 22.97
C ASN A 217 3.28 -12.30 22.14
N PHE A 218 2.29 -11.40 22.09
CA PHE A 218 2.29 -10.28 21.14
C PHE A 218 3.48 -9.34 21.36
N GLN A 219 3.64 -8.80 22.57
CA GLN A 219 4.66 -7.78 22.83
C GLN A 219 6.08 -8.30 22.61
N LYS A 220 6.34 -9.56 23.00
CA LYS A 220 7.65 -10.21 22.82
C LYS A 220 8.00 -10.36 21.34
N ASN A 221 7.05 -10.80 20.51
CA ASN A 221 7.30 -10.98 19.09
C ASN A 221 7.29 -9.64 18.32
N TYR A 222 6.40 -8.72 18.69
CA TYR A 222 6.37 -7.36 18.17
C TYR A 222 7.70 -6.64 18.42
N ALA A 223 8.29 -6.74 19.61
CA ALA A 223 9.58 -6.12 19.92
C ALA A 223 10.73 -6.64 19.04
N LYS A 224 10.67 -7.90 18.58
CA LYS A 224 11.64 -8.45 17.61
C LYS A 224 11.37 -7.89 16.21
N PHE A 225 10.11 -7.93 15.78
CA PHE A 225 9.67 -7.42 14.48
C PHE A 225 9.98 -5.93 14.30
N ALA A 226 9.70 -5.11 15.32
CA ALA A 226 9.87 -3.66 15.30
C ALA A 226 11.34 -3.21 15.14
N LYS A 227 12.33 -4.06 15.47
CA LYS A 227 13.74 -3.69 15.36
C LYS A 227 14.27 -3.66 13.93
N ARG A 228 13.75 -4.53 13.05
CA ARG A 228 14.27 -4.68 11.68
C ARG A 228 13.17 -4.95 10.68
N ASP A 229 12.33 -5.94 10.94
CA ASP A 229 11.40 -6.46 9.94
C ASP A 229 10.31 -5.46 9.58
N ILE A 230 9.97 -4.56 10.50
CA ILE A 230 9.00 -3.50 10.27
C ILE A 230 9.35 -2.64 9.05
N PHE A 231 10.64 -2.35 8.82
CA PHE A 231 11.09 -1.53 7.69
C PHE A 231 11.09 -2.29 6.35
N ASN A 232 10.93 -3.61 6.39
CA ASN A 232 10.91 -4.48 5.21
C ASN A 232 9.48 -4.78 4.72
N GLN A 233 8.45 -4.35 5.45
CA GLN A 233 7.05 -4.63 5.10
C GLN A 233 6.46 -3.64 4.09
N LYS A 234 7.12 -3.44 2.94
CA LYS A 234 6.72 -2.46 1.91
C LYS A 234 5.21 -2.49 1.62
N ARG A 235 4.69 -3.66 1.25
CA ARG A 235 3.29 -3.85 0.80
C ARG A 235 2.27 -3.62 1.91
N ALA A 236 2.59 -4.07 3.11
CA ALA A 236 1.74 -3.82 4.27
C ALA A 236 1.69 -2.33 4.61
N TRP A 237 2.82 -1.63 4.50
CA TRP A 237 2.87 -0.17 4.66
C TRP A 237 2.07 0.56 3.59
N CYS A 238 2.22 0.18 2.32
CA CYS A 238 1.42 0.76 1.24
C CYS A 238 -0.07 0.55 1.46
N SER A 239 -0.48 -0.65 1.86
CA SER A 239 -1.89 -0.96 2.12
C SER A 239 -2.46 -0.09 3.25
N LEU A 240 -1.76 -0.06 4.39
CA LEU A 240 -2.20 0.69 5.57
C LEU A 240 -2.20 2.20 5.31
N ARG A 241 -1.22 2.72 4.57
CA ARG A 241 -1.21 4.11 4.09
C ARG A 241 -2.46 4.41 3.27
N ASP A 242 -2.79 3.58 2.29
CA ASP A 242 -3.95 3.82 1.42
C ASP A 242 -5.25 3.84 2.24
N PHE A 243 -5.41 2.96 3.23
CA PHE A 243 -6.57 2.99 4.14
C PHE A 243 -6.67 4.29 4.95
N LEU A 244 -5.55 4.99 5.20
CA LEU A 244 -5.54 6.22 5.99
C LEU A 244 -5.53 7.50 5.14
N LYS A 245 -5.06 7.42 3.88
CA LYS A 245 -4.76 8.58 3.03
C LYS A 245 -5.40 8.56 1.65
N SER A 246 -5.61 7.39 1.03
CA SER A 246 -6.18 7.33 -0.32
C SER A 246 -7.62 7.86 -0.31
N PRO A 247 -8.01 8.80 -1.19
CA PRO A 247 -9.37 9.30 -1.25
C PRO A 247 -10.43 8.21 -1.44
N GLU A 248 -10.06 7.13 -2.15
CA GLU A 248 -10.92 5.97 -2.35
C GLU A 248 -10.91 5.06 -1.11
N PHE A 249 -9.78 4.46 -0.77
CA PHE A 249 -9.74 3.42 0.26
C PHE A 249 -9.98 3.94 1.67
N LYS A 250 -9.68 5.22 1.95
CA LYS A 250 -10.03 5.84 3.23
C LYS A 250 -11.54 5.91 3.43
N LYS A 251 -12.30 6.18 2.36
CA LYS A 251 -13.76 6.19 2.41
C LYS A 251 -14.30 4.80 2.75
N TYR A 252 -13.85 3.77 2.02
CA TYR A 252 -14.23 2.38 2.30
C TYR A 252 -13.85 1.98 3.73
N PHE A 253 -12.65 2.35 4.18
CA PHE A 253 -12.19 2.03 5.52
C PHE A 253 -13.04 2.68 6.61
N ILE A 254 -13.33 3.98 6.50
CA ILE A 254 -14.18 4.69 7.47
C ILE A 254 -15.59 4.07 7.51
N HIS A 255 -16.24 3.88 6.35
CA HIS A 255 -17.57 3.28 6.30
C HIS A 255 -17.60 1.87 6.88
N SER A 256 -16.59 1.05 6.59
CA SER A 256 -16.50 -0.31 7.13
C SER A 256 -16.34 -0.29 8.66
N LEU A 257 -15.54 0.64 9.22
CA LEU A 257 -15.43 0.84 10.66
C LEU A 257 -16.75 1.29 11.30
N GLU A 258 -17.50 2.19 10.64
CA GLU A 258 -18.81 2.67 11.10
C GLU A 258 -19.85 1.55 11.10
N ASN A 259 -19.88 0.72 10.05
CA ASN A 259 -20.77 -0.43 9.94
C ASN A 259 -20.52 -1.49 11.03
N GLU A 260 -19.27 -1.63 11.47
CA GLU A 260 -18.86 -2.50 12.59
C GLU A 260 -19.03 -1.81 13.96
N GLY A 261 -19.62 -0.60 14.01
CA GLY A 261 -19.97 0.08 15.25
C GLY A 261 -18.81 0.76 15.98
N ILE A 262 -17.70 1.06 15.30
CA ILE A 262 -16.57 1.76 15.91
C ILE A 262 -16.94 3.20 16.23
N SER A 263 -16.57 3.65 17.43
CA SER A 263 -16.86 5.02 17.86
C SER A 263 -16.19 6.07 16.96
N ALA A 264 -16.86 7.21 16.77
CA ALA A 264 -16.30 8.35 16.04
C ALA A 264 -14.96 8.83 16.64
N VAL A 265 -14.76 8.68 17.95
CA VAL A 265 -13.49 9.00 18.63
C VAL A 265 -12.37 8.06 18.18
N SER A 266 -12.65 6.76 18.11
CA SER A 266 -11.71 5.74 17.59
C SER A 266 -11.37 5.99 16.12
N ILE A 267 -12.38 6.28 15.27
CA ILE A 267 -12.18 6.60 13.84
C ILE A 267 -11.32 7.86 13.68
N LYS A 268 -11.63 8.92 14.45
CA LYS A 268 -10.85 10.16 14.44
C LYS A 268 -9.41 9.92 14.87
N LYS A 269 -9.18 9.04 15.86
CA LYS A 269 -7.83 8.64 16.26
C LYS A 269 -7.10 7.94 15.12
N LEU A 270 -7.70 6.90 14.52
CA LEU A 270 -7.12 6.17 13.39
C LEU A 270 -6.76 7.08 12.21
N THR A 271 -7.58 8.08 11.92
CA THR A 271 -7.38 9.02 10.80
C THR A 271 -6.59 10.28 11.16
N SER A 272 -6.05 10.36 12.38
CA SER A 272 -5.31 11.53 12.87
C SER A 272 -3.89 11.63 12.32
N LEU A 273 -3.29 12.82 12.43
CA LEU A 273 -1.87 13.04 12.17
C LEU A 273 -0.97 12.14 13.04
N GLU A 274 -1.41 11.81 14.28
CA GLU A 274 -0.67 10.89 15.16
C GLU A 274 -0.52 9.49 14.52
N SER A 275 -1.56 9.00 13.84
CA SER A 275 -1.48 7.75 13.08
C SER A 275 -0.52 7.86 11.90
N LEU A 276 -0.61 8.95 11.13
CA LEU A 276 0.23 9.15 9.95
C LEU A 276 1.71 9.22 10.31
N ARG A 277 2.05 9.83 11.46
CA ARG A 277 3.42 9.88 12.00
C ARG A 277 4.00 8.51 12.35
N GLN A 278 3.18 7.49 12.52
CA GLN A 278 3.62 6.11 12.76
C GLN A 278 3.87 5.32 11.48
N LEU A 279 3.40 5.78 10.31
CA LEU A 279 3.68 5.16 9.03
C LEU A 279 5.17 5.26 8.69
N GLU A 280 5.73 4.18 8.14
CA GLU A 280 7.09 4.17 7.63
C GLU A 280 7.09 4.28 6.11
N LEU A 281 8.11 4.93 5.54
CA LEU A 281 8.36 4.95 4.11
C LEU A 281 8.48 3.50 3.58
N PRO A 282 7.58 3.06 2.67
CA PRO A 282 7.73 1.77 2.01
C PRO A 282 9.06 1.70 1.26
N GLY A 283 9.82 0.63 1.46
CA GLY A 283 11.12 0.47 0.78
C GLY A 283 10.97 0.35 -0.74
N ASP A 284 11.62 1.23 -1.50
CA ASP A 284 11.64 1.21 -2.96
C ASP A 284 13.05 1.46 -3.52
N VAL A 285 13.28 1.07 -4.78
CA VAL A 285 14.54 1.32 -5.48
C VAL A 285 14.82 2.81 -5.64
N TRP A 286 13.77 3.62 -5.82
CA TRP A 286 13.88 5.07 -5.98
C TRP A 286 14.35 5.78 -4.71
N ASN A 287 14.00 5.24 -3.54
CA ASN A 287 14.42 5.78 -2.24
C ASN A 287 15.94 5.79 -2.05
N ASN A 288 16.66 4.94 -2.79
CA ASN A 288 18.10 4.84 -2.69
C ASN A 288 18.85 5.37 -3.93
N ASN A 289 18.16 6.15 -4.78
CA ASN A 289 18.80 6.81 -5.90
C ASN A 289 19.95 7.73 -5.41
N PRO A 290 21.18 7.59 -5.93
CA PRO A 290 22.35 8.28 -5.39
C PRO A 290 22.27 9.80 -5.58
N ILE A 291 21.70 10.28 -6.69
CA ILE A 291 21.53 11.72 -6.95
C ILE A 291 20.56 12.30 -5.93
N PHE A 292 19.43 11.63 -5.70
CA PHE A 292 18.44 12.08 -4.72
C PHE A 292 19.03 12.09 -3.29
N ARG A 293 19.70 11.00 -2.88
CA ARG A 293 20.32 10.89 -1.55
C ARG A 293 21.37 11.97 -1.32
N SER A 294 22.30 12.13 -2.25
CA SER A 294 23.32 13.19 -2.18
C SER A 294 22.66 14.57 -2.09
N CYS A 295 21.60 14.80 -2.87
CA CYS A 295 20.85 16.05 -2.81
C CYS A 295 20.29 16.31 -1.41
N ILE A 296 19.58 15.36 -0.80
CA ILE A 296 18.88 15.61 0.47
C ILE A 296 19.77 15.50 1.72
N PHE A 297 20.91 14.80 1.64
CA PHE A 297 21.77 14.54 2.81
C PHE A 297 23.12 15.24 2.83
N GLN A 298 23.53 15.91 1.75
CA GLN A 298 24.76 16.69 1.74
C GLN A 298 24.84 17.66 2.92
N ASN A 299 25.99 17.73 3.58
CA ASN A 299 26.28 18.51 4.78
C ASN A 299 25.40 18.14 5.98
N THR A 300 25.01 16.86 6.10
CA THR A 300 24.27 16.35 7.26
C THR A 300 24.94 15.11 7.83
N GLU A 301 24.58 14.70 9.05
CA GLU A 301 25.14 13.49 9.68
C GLU A 301 24.86 12.18 8.90
N TYR A 302 23.96 12.24 7.92
CA TYR A 302 23.57 11.08 7.10
C TYR A 302 24.25 11.02 5.73
N GLU A 303 25.10 11.98 5.37
CA GLU A 303 25.72 12.08 4.04
C GLU A 303 26.41 10.77 3.62
N GLU A 304 27.22 10.20 4.51
CA GLU A 304 27.96 8.95 4.30
C GLU A 304 27.19 7.69 4.76
N SER A 305 25.93 7.84 5.18
CA SER A 305 25.16 6.73 5.73
C SER A 305 24.75 5.74 4.66
N LYS A 306 25.09 4.46 4.89
CA LYS A 306 24.64 3.31 4.07
C LYS A 306 23.28 2.76 4.51
N LYS A 307 22.66 3.32 5.55
CA LYS A 307 21.32 2.89 5.98
C LYS A 307 20.29 3.22 4.91
N SER A 308 19.26 2.39 4.82
CA SER A 308 18.13 2.62 3.92
C SER A 308 17.42 3.93 4.27
N LEU A 309 16.87 4.62 3.26
CA LEU A 309 16.26 5.93 3.44
C LEU A 309 15.15 5.92 4.51
N ASN A 310 14.30 4.88 4.54
CA ASN A 310 13.22 4.79 5.52
C ASN A 310 13.72 4.74 6.98
N VAL A 311 14.85 4.09 7.25
CA VAL A 311 15.46 4.07 8.58
C VAL A 311 16.03 5.45 8.94
N ILE A 312 16.67 6.13 7.97
CA ILE A 312 17.22 7.47 8.18
C ILE A 312 16.11 8.50 8.45
N LEU A 313 15.04 8.47 7.65
CA LEU A 313 13.91 9.39 7.82
C LEU A 313 13.18 9.16 9.14
N ARG A 314 13.04 7.90 9.59
CA ARG A 314 12.49 7.62 10.93
C ARG A 314 13.39 8.18 12.04
N ASP A 315 14.69 7.92 11.98
CA ASP A 315 15.66 8.45 12.96
C ASP A 315 15.63 9.98 13.01
N TYR A 316 15.67 10.64 11.84
CA TYR A 316 15.60 12.10 11.76
C TYR A 316 14.26 12.63 12.28
N PHE A 317 13.14 12.02 11.90
CA PHE A 317 11.83 12.42 12.36
C PHE A 317 11.71 12.31 13.89
N ASP A 318 12.12 11.19 14.48
CA ASP A 318 11.99 10.98 15.93
C ASP A 318 12.85 11.99 16.72
N LYS A 319 14.04 12.35 16.22
CA LYS A 319 14.93 13.38 16.80
C LYS A 319 14.38 14.81 16.68
N ASN A 320 13.63 15.12 15.62
CA ASN A 320 13.25 16.49 15.25
C ASN A 320 11.73 16.72 15.18
N LYS A 321 10.91 15.80 15.72
CA LYS A 321 9.44 15.82 15.57
C LYS A 321 8.76 17.12 16.01
N SER A 322 9.35 17.87 16.94
CA SER A 322 8.85 19.17 17.42
C SER A 322 8.99 20.29 16.38
N GLU A 323 9.92 20.14 15.43
CA GLU A 323 10.19 21.12 14.37
C GLU A 323 9.55 20.73 13.03
N LEU A 324 8.96 19.53 12.94
CA LEU A 324 8.47 18.93 11.70
C LEU A 324 6.95 19.02 11.56
N ASP A 325 6.27 19.97 12.21
CA ASP A 325 4.85 20.30 12.08
C ASP A 325 3.95 19.14 11.62
N GLU A 326 3.37 19.21 10.41
CA GLU A 326 2.46 18.20 9.86
C GLU A 326 3.17 17.06 9.11
N SER A 327 4.50 17.00 9.18
CA SER A 327 5.30 16.04 8.43
C SER A 327 5.40 14.66 9.10
N TYR A 328 5.72 13.66 8.28
CA TYR A 328 5.97 12.28 8.72
C TYR A 328 6.77 11.49 7.67
N PRO A 329 7.50 10.42 8.06
CA PRO A 329 8.43 9.74 7.15
C PRO A 329 7.82 9.18 5.88
N GLU A 330 6.58 8.64 5.94
CA GLU A 330 5.93 8.03 4.78
C GLU A 330 5.72 9.01 3.62
N GLN A 331 5.59 10.32 3.84
CA GLN A 331 5.38 11.30 2.78
C GLN A 331 6.48 11.27 1.70
N PHE A 332 7.68 10.79 2.06
CA PHE A 332 8.74 10.56 1.09
C PHE A 332 8.41 9.48 0.06
N ASP A 333 7.29 8.76 0.14
CA ASP A 333 6.84 7.83 -0.90
C ASP A 333 6.55 8.53 -2.23
N VAL A 334 6.37 9.86 -2.22
CA VAL A 334 6.36 10.69 -3.44
C VAL A 334 7.65 10.56 -4.26
N THR A 335 8.75 10.07 -3.69
CA THR A 335 9.99 9.75 -4.42
C THR A 335 9.76 8.75 -5.53
N PHE A 336 8.76 7.86 -5.39
CA PHE A 336 8.38 6.89 -6.41
C PHE A 336 8.06 7.57 -7.75
N ASP A 337 7.38 8.72 -7.70
CA ASP A 337 7.03 9.51 -8.88
C ASP A 337 8.07 10.61 -9.17
N PHE A 338 8.62 11.22 -8.12
CA PHE A 338 9.53 12.36 -8.22
C PHE A 338 10.91 12.00 -8.77
N VAL A 339 11.55 10.95 -8.21
CA VAL A 339 12.93 10.60 -8.55
C VAL A 339 13.09 10.20 -10.02
N PRO A 340 12.21 9.38 -10.63
CA PRO A 340 12.28 9.08 -12.05
C PRO A 340 12.20 10.32 -12.94
N ARG A 341 11.36 11.29 -12.58
CA ARG A 341 11.08 12.48 -13.40
C ARG A 341 12.10 13.59 -13.23
N MET A 342 12.71 13.66 -12.05
CA MET A 342 13.63 14.73 -11.67
C MET A 342 15.07 14.28 -11.61
N CYS A 343 15.39 13.36 -10.71
CA CYS A 343 16.77 12.94 -10.46
C CYS A 343 17.32 12.11 -11.62
N SER A 344 16.57 11.10 -12.08
CA SER A 344 17.00 10.23 -13.18
C SER A 344 17.10 10.97 -14.52
N MET A 345 16.26 11.99 -14.73
CA MET A 345 16.30 12.86 -15.91
C MET A 345 17.21 14.10 -15.73
N LYS A 346 17.92 14.23 -14.61
CA LYS A 346 18.84 15.35 -14.30
C LYS A 346 18.21 16.76 -14.42
N LYS A 347 16.93 16.92 -14.06
CA LYS A 347 16.18 18.19 -14.17
C LYS A 347 16.37 19.13 -12.97
N CYS A 348 17.61 19.31 -12.50
CA CYS A 348 17.89 20.11 -11.31
C CYS A 348 17.53 21.59 -11.48
N ASN A 349 17.59 22.12 -12.71
CA ASN A 349 17.30 23.53 -13.04
C ASN A 349 15.85 23.96 -12.75
N ILE A 350 14.90 23.02 -12.67
CA ILE A 350 13.49 23.28 -12.35
C ILE A 350 13.05 22.60 -11.04
N CYS A 351 14.00 22.02 -10.30
CA CYS A 351 13.73 21.25 -9.09
C CYS A 351 13.67 22.18 -7.86
N PRO A 352 12.56 22.22 -7.10
CA PRO A 352 12.49 23.08 -5.92
C PRO A 352 13.45 22.69 -4.79
N ILE A 353 13.84 21.41 -4.68
CA ILE A 353 14.88 20.99 -3.72
C ILE A 353 16.23 21.60 -4.09
N ASN A 354 16.53 21.72 -5.40
CA ASN A 354 17.77 22.38 -5.83
C ASN A 354 17.74 23.87 -5.51
N VAL A 355 16.63 24.56 -5.82
CA VAL A 355 16.44 25.98 -5.49
C VAL A 355 16.63 26.23 -3.99
N LEU A 356 16.03 25.39 -3.14
CA LEU A 356 16.19 25.46 -1.70
C LEU A 356 17.66 25.35 -1.24
N LYS A 357 18.46 24.53 -1.94
CA LYS A 357 19.86 24.27 -1.57
C LYS A 357 20.83 25.32 -2.07
N THR A 358 20.66 25.78 -3.30
CA THR A 358 21.61 26.71 -3.93
C THR A 358 21.21 28.17 -3.72
N GLY A 359 19.94 28.45 -3.43
CA GLY A 359 19.39 29.80 -3.47
C GLY A 359 19.16 30.31 -4.90
N GLU A 360 19.50 29.51 -5.91
CA GLU A 360 19.36 29.89 -7.32
C GLU A 360 18.08 29.30 -7.89
N TYR A 361 17.22 30.16 -8.42
CA TYR A 361 15.94 29.72 -9.00
C TYR A 361 16.08 28.96 -10.31
N GLY A 362 17.20 29.10 -11.04
CA GLY A 362 17.37 28.49 -12.35
C GLY A 362 16.18 28.79 -13.29
N ASP A 363 15.56 27.74 -13.80
CA ASP A 363 14.35 27.80 -14.64
C ASP A 363 13.07 27.50 -13.84
N PHE A 364 13.12 27.36 -12.52
CA PHE A 364 11.95 27.04 -11.68
C PHE A 364 10.80 28.04 -11.86
N PHE A 365 11.07 29.35 -11.90
CA PHE A 365 10.00 30.33 -12.12
C PHE A 365 9.49 30.38 -13.55
N LYS A 366 10.25 29.85 -14.52
CA LYS A 366 9.75 29.66 -15.89
C LYS A 366 8.74 28.52 -15.97
N THR A 367 8.84 27.52 -15.07
CA THR A 367 7.86 26.44 -14.99
C THR A 367 6.71 26.78 -14.06
N CYS A 368 6.92 27.50 -12.96
CA CYS A 368 5.87 27.88 -12.01
C CYS A 368 4.99 29.02 -12.55
N VAL A 369 3.91 28.67 -13.28
CA VAL A 369 3.06 29.64 -14.01
C VAL A 369 2.13 30.49 -13.12
N ARG A 370 1.89 30.06 -11.87
CA ARG A 370 1.03 30.75 -10.87
C ARG A 370 -0.37 31.15 -11.35
N ASN A 371 -0.90 30.49 -12.38
CA ASN A 371 -2.21 30.77 -12.96
C ASN A 371 -3.26 29.77 -12.45
N LYS A 372 -4.27 30.26 -11.73
CA LYS A 372 -5.33 29.44 -11.12
C LYS A 372 -6.25 28.73 -12.12
N ASP A 373 -6.26 29.16 -13.37
CA ASP A 373 -7.05 28.54 -14.44
C ASP A 373 -6.35 27.32 -15.07
N LEU A 374 -5.11 27.03 -14.65
CA LEU A 374 -4.29 25.95 -15.17
C LEU A 374 -3.95 24.93 -14.08
N PHE A 375 -3.53 23.73 -14.50
CA PHE A 375 -2.88 22.80 -13.58
C PHE A 375 -1.55 23.35 -13.07
N CYS A 376 -1.19 22.94 -11.85
CA CYS A 376 0.10 23.20 -11.25
C CYS A 376 1.18 22.45 -12.03
N THR A 377 1.80 23.16 -12.97
CA THR A 377 2.92 22.70 -13.80
C THR A 377 4.07 22.13 -12.98
N VAL A 378 4.34 22.67 -11.77
CA VAL A 378 5.37 22.14 -10.87
C VAL A 378 5.03 20.73 -10.40
N ALA A 379 3.79 20.48 -9.94
CA ALA A 379 3.36 19.15 -9.52
C ALA A 379 3.27 18.17 -10.70
N LEU A 380 2.77 18.66 -11.84
CA LEU A 380 2.63 17.88 -13.05
C LEU A 380 3.99 17.45 -13.63
N ILE A 381 4.96 18.36 -13.72
CA ILE A 381 6.29 18.03 -14.28
C ILE A 381 7.10 17.17 -13.31
N ASN A 382 7.07 17.51 -12.02
CA ASN A 382 7.96 16.87 -11.05
C ASN A 382 7.46 15.50 -10.59
N CYS A 383 6.14 15.29 -10.52
CA CYS A 383 5.56 14.02 -10.08
C CYS A 383 4.56 13.41 -11.07
N GLY A 384 3.99 14.19 -12.00
CA GLY A 384 2.89 13.73 -12.85
C GLY A 384 1.53 13.89 -12.20
N TYR A 385 1.40 14.71 -11.15
CA TYR A 385 0.15 14.89 -10.43
C TYR A 385 -0.70 15.99 -11.05
N ASN A 386 -1.98 15.71 -11.25
CA ASN A 386 -3.00 16.66 -11.64
C ASN A 386 -3.50 17.40 -10.41
N TYR A 387 -3.37 18.72 -10.41
CA TYR A 387 -3.81 19.60 -9.33
C TYR A 387 -4.00 21.00 -9.87
N ASN A 388 -5.11 21.67 -9.53
CA ASN A 388 -5.33 23.06 -9.96
C ASN A 388 -4.32 23.98 -9.28
N CYS A 389 -3.72 24.90 -10.02
CA CYS A 389 -2.77 25.83 -9.43
C CYS A 389 -3.47 26.76 -8.43
N ILE A 390 -2.85 27.01 -7.29
CA ILE A 390 -3.37 27.92 -6.25
C ILE A 390 -2.77 29.33 -6.33
N GLY A 391 -1.94 29.59 -7.34
CA GLY A 391 -1.29 30.88 -7.60
C GLY A 391 -0.29 31.30 -6.51
N GLU A 392 -0.22 32.60 -6.25
CA GLU A 392 0.74 33.22 -5.30
C GLU A 392 0.61 32.74 -3.86
N GLN A 393 -0.54 32.16 -3.48
CA GLN A 393 -0.76 31.65 -2.13
C GLN A 393 -0.12 30.26 -1.90
N CYS A 394 0.56 29.71 -2.91
CA CYS A 394 1.15 28.38 -2.86
C CYS A 394 2.15 28.20 -1.71
N LYS A 395 1.95 27.15 -0.89
CA LYS A 395 2.85 26.81 0.22
C LYS A 395 4.30 26.61 -0.25
N LEU A 396 4.50 26.03 -1.44
CA LEU A 396 5.84 25.83 -2.00
C LEU A 396 6.60 27.15 -2.19
N LEU A 397 5.92 28.21 -2.65
CA LEU A 397 6.55 29.52 -2.87
C LEU A 397 7.00 30.17 -1.56
N LYS A 398 6.36 29.85 -0.43
CA LYS A 398 6.73 30.34 0.91
C LYS A 398 7.93 29.63 1.51
N ILE A 399 8.26 28.43 1.01
CA ILE A 399 9.37 27.61 1.52
C ILE A 399 10.70 27.98 0.83
N LEU A 400 10.61 28.33 -0.45
CA LEU A 400 11.76 28.71 -1.27
C LEU A 400 12.30 30.09 -0.83
N PRO A 401 13.63 30.29 -0.94
CA PRO A 401 14.28 31.55 -0.55
C PRO A 401 13.80 32.74 -1.37
#